data_AF-N2AZR0-F1
#
_entry.id   AF-N2AZR0-F1
#
_cell.length_a   1.000
_cell.length_b   1.000
_cell.length_c   1.000
_cell.angle_alpha   90.00
_cell.angle_beta   90.00
_cell.angle_gamma   90.00
#
_symmetry.space_group_name_H-M   'P 1'
#
loop_
_entity.id
_entity.type
_entity.pdbx_description
1 polymer ?
#
loop_
_entity_poly.entity_id
_entity_poly.type
_entity_poly.pdbx_seq_one_letter_code
_entity_poly.pdbx_strand_id
1 'polypeptide(L)'
;MAKRDRLSGNEAVAIALRQINPDVFPAFPITPSTEIPQYFAAFAANGQVDTEFIPVESEHSSMSAAIGASAAGARSLTATSSCGLAYMWEELYIAASNRLPLALALVNRALSGPININCDHSDSMGARDSGWIQIYAENNQEAYDNMVQAYRISEHKDVRLPIMICQDGFITSHAVENMELLDDEEVRGFVGEYEPENYLLNPDCPMAVGPYSITDYYMEAKRNQAEGMKHVSRVVLEVAKEFAALSGREYGLFEEYGMEDAELAVVMIGSAAGTTKDAIDRLRAKGEKVGLVKIRMYRPFPAEEIAEALSGVKAVAVMDRAEGYTNHGGPLGADVMSALYRARSQALAVNYIYGLGGRDVRVEDMEHIFAALRQIAEDGDAGETYRYLGIRE
;
A
#
# COMPACT_ATOMS: atom_id res chain seq x y z
N MET A 1 -9.42 4.08 25.96
CA MET A 1 -10.83 4.00 25.52
C MET A 1 -10.85 4.63 24.14
N ALA A 2 -11.15 3.88 23.08
CA ALA A 2 -10.99 4.37 21.70
C ALA A 2 -11.65 5.75 21.51
N LYS A 3 -10.84 6.73 21.08
CA LYS A 3 -11.32 8.11 20.89
C LYS A 3 -11.92 8.22 19.50
N ARG A 4 -13.23 8.46 19.44
CA ARG A 4 -13.92 8.79 18.19
C ARG A 4 -13.53 10.19 17.77
N ASP A 5 -13.02 10.32 16.55
CA ASP A 5 -12.61 11.60 15.98
C ASP A 5 -13.05 11.70 14.51
N ARG A 6 -12.93 12.90 13.94
CA ARG A 6 -13.23 13.18 12.53
C ARG A 6 -11.99 13.76 11.87
N LEU A 7 -11.32 12.95 11.06
CA LEU A 7 -10.00 13.27 10.52
C LEU A 7 -9.93 12.89 9.04
N SER A 8 -9.10 13.61 8.29
CA SER A 8 -8.67 13.17 6.96
C SER A 8 -7.64 12.05 7.05
N GLY A 9 -7.39 11.32 5.95
CA GLY A 9 -6.34 10.30 5.91
C GLY A 9 -4.94 10.86 6.17
N ASN A 10 -4.65 12.09 5.74
CA ASN A 10 -3.39 12.77 6.05
C ASN A 10 -3.24 13.08 7.55
N GLU A 11 -4.29 13.61 8.17
CA GLU A 11 -4.32 13.88 9.62
C GLU A 11 -4.17 12.59 10.43
N ALA A 12 -4.89 11.55 10.01
CA ALA A 12 -4.86 10.23 10.64
C ALA A 12 -3.44 9.63 10.61
N VAL A 13 -2.78 9.64 9.46
CA VAL A 13 -1.38 9.17 9.35
C VAL A 13 -0.42 10.05 10.16
N ALA A 14 -0.58 11.36 10.17
CA ALA A 14 0.26 12.24 10.99
C ALA A 14 0.09 11.96 12.50
N ILE A 15 -1.13 11.64 12.95
CA ILE A 15 -1.40 11.23 14.34
C ILE A 15 -0.75 9.87 14.64
N ALA A 16 -0.85 8.89 13.75
CA ALA A 16 -0.15 7.61 13.92
C ALA A 16 1.35 7.82 14.09
N LEU A 17 1.96 8.66 13.24
CA LEU A 17 3.38 9.00 13.33
C LEU A 17 3.75 9.70 14.63
N ARG A 18 2.91 10.63 15.12
CA ARG A 18 3.10 11.26 16.44
C ARG A 18 3.08 10.23 17.57
N GLN A 19 2.19 9.26 17.49
CA GLN A 19 2.07 8.20 18.49
C GLN A 19 3.24 7.21 18.43
N ILE A 20 3.69 6.86 17.22
CA ILE A 20 4.88 6.04 16.96
C ILE A 20 6.15 6.73 17.46
N ASN A 21 6.22 8.06 17.31
CA ASN A 21 7.37 8.88 17.67
C ASN A 21 8.70 8.38 17.05
N PRO A 22 8.83 8.44 15.71
CA PRO A 22 10.04 8.04 15.00
C PRO A 22 11.22 8.97 15.36
N ASP A 23 12.46 8.51 15.22
CA ASP A 23 13.63 9.29 15.60
C ASP A 23 13.97 10.40 14.60
N VAL A 24 13.80 10.13 13.29
CA VAL A 24 14.16 11.07 12.22
C VAL A 24 13.10 11.11 11.12
N PHE A 25 12.66 12.32 10.76
CA PHE A 25 11.72 12.56 9.67
C PHE A 25 12.24 13.67 8.73
N PRO A 26 13.06 13.34 7.73
CA PRO A 26 13.36 14.24 6.63
C PRO A 26 12.16 14.38 5.69
N ALA A 27 11.82 15.60 5.28
CA ALA A 27 10.62 15.86 4.49
C ALA A 27 10.83 16.90 3.39
N PHE A 28 10.15 16.68 2.27
CA PHE A 28 9.98 17.65 1.18
C PHE A 28 8.49 17.73 0.79
N PRO A 29 7.92 18.93 0.59
CA PRO A 29 6.49 19.07 0.36
C PRO A 29 6.11 18.75 -1.09
N ILE A 30 5.17 17.79 -1.26
CA ILE A 30 4.51 17.54 -2.55
C ILE A 30 3.02 17.19 -2.35
N THR A 31 2.13 17.86 -3.07
CA THR A 31 0.68 17.56 -3.00
C THR A 31 0.40 16.15 -3.52
N PRO A 32 -0.52 15.36 -2.93
CA PRO A 32 -1.33 15.63 -1.74
C PRO A 32 -0.73 15.18 -0.39
N SER A 33 0.52 14.71 -0.34
CA SER A 33 1.15 14.28 0.93
C SER A 33 1.64 15.42 1.82
N THR A 34 1.75 16.66 1.32
CA THR A 34 2.27 17.83 2.06
C THR A 34 1.68 18.02 3.47
N GLU A 35 0.41 17.70 3.68
CA GLU A 35 -0.23 17.86 4.98
C GLU A 35 0.39 16.97 6.06
N ILE A 36 0.87 15.77 5.72
CA ILE A 36 1.49 14.84 6.68
C ILE A 36 2.71 15.48 7.37
N PRO A 37 3.77 15.91 6.65
CA PRO A 37 4.90 16.57 7.28
C PRO A 37 4.52 17.93 7.89
N GLN A 38 3.49 18.62 7.38
CA GLN A 38 3.01 19.87 7.98
C GLN A 38 2.41 19.66 9.37
N TYR A 39 1.49 18.70 9.53
CA TYR A 39 0.92 18.35 10.83
C TYR A 39 2.00 17.82 11.77
N PHE A 40 2.89 16.98 11.27
CA PHE A 40 3.97 16.43 12.07
C PHE A 40 4.95 17.50 12.57
N ALA A 41 5.35 18.44 11.71
CA ALA A 41 6.20 19.56 12.11
C ALA A 41 5.55 20.40 13.23
N ALA A 42 4.22 20.55 13.23
CA ALA A 42 3.50 21.19 14.31
C ALA A 42 3.57 20.38 15.62
N PHE A 43 3.49 19.05 15.58
CA PHE A 43 3.67 18.21 16.77
C PHE A 43 5.08 18.35 17.35
N ALA A 44 6.11 18.35 16.50
CA ALA A 44 7.50 18.55 16.90
C ALA A 44 7.71 19.94 17.52
N ALA A 45 7.23 21.01 16.87
CA ALA A 45 7.33 22.38 17.38
C ALA A 45 6.62 22.58 18.73
N ASN A 46 5.58 21.78 19.00
CA ASN A 46 4.85 21.79 20.27
C ASN A 46 5.41 20.84 21.32
N GLY A 47 6.54 20.16 21.06
CA GLY A 47 7.18 19.23 21.99
C GLY A 47 6.36 17.97 22.29
N GLN A 48 5.49 17.54 21.35
CA GLN A 48 4.71 16.31 21.49
C GLN A 48 5.48 15.05 21.05
N VAL A 49 6.57 15.26 20.31
CA VAL A 49 7.53 14.27 19.82
C VAL A 49 8.93 14.86 19.97
N ASP A 50 9.93 14.00 20.05
CA ASP A 50 11.36 14.34 20.10
C ASP A 50 12.09 14.01 18.79
N THR A 51 11.33 13.70 17.74
CA THR A 51 11.81 13.46 16.37
C THR A 51 12.65 14.62 15.82
N GLU A 52 13.80 14.29 15.23
CA GLU A 52 14.57 15.22 14.42
C GLU A 52 13.88 15.40 13.05
N PHE A 53 13.17 16.51 12.88
CA PHE A 53 12.49 16.87 11.63
C PHE A 53 13.42 17.67 10.71
N ILE A 54 13.68 17.18 9.51
CA ILE A 54 14.68 17.75 8.60
C ILE A 54 14.02 18.24 7.30
N PRO A 55 13.82 19.56 7.12
CA PRO A 55 13.41 20.11 5.84
C PRO A 55 14.57 19.99 4.84
N VAL A 56 14.39 19.20 3.79
CA VAL A 56 15.40 19.00 2.75
C VAL A 56 15.06 19.76 1.47
N GLU A 57 15.96 19.74 0.48
CA GLU A 57 15.81 20.44 -0.79
C GLU A 57 15.06 19.64 -1.87
N SER A 58 14.89 18.33 -1.69
CA SER A 58 14.14 17.47 -2.62
C SER A 58 13.69 16.14 -1.99
N GLU A 59 12.80 15.43 -2.67
CA GLU A 59 12.39 14.06 -2.30
C GLU A 59 13.54 13.06 -2.36
N HIS A 60 14.48 13.22 -3.30
CA HIS A 60 15.68 12.38 -3.37
C HIS A 60 16.47 12.49 -2.05
N SER A 61 16.81 13.71 -1.65
CA SER A 61 17.51 14.02 -0.39
C SER A 61 16.73 13.58 0.85
N SER A 62 15.39 13.60 0.77
CA SER A 62 14.52 13.13 1.85
C SER A 62 14.69 11.63 2.08
N MET A 63 14.65 10.83 1.02
CA MET A 63 14.89 9.39 1.13
C MET A 63 16.35 9.08 1.51
N SER A 64 17.34 9.79 0.94
CA SER A 64 18.75 9.58 1.29
C SER A 64 19.02 9.86 2.78
N ALA A 65 18.43 10.91 3.35
CA ALA A 65 18.52 11.20 4.79
C ALA A 65 17.83 10.12 5.64
N ALA A 66 16.68 9.61 5.21
CA ALA A 66 15.97 8.53 5.91
C ALA A 66 16.79 7.22 5.89
N ILE A 67 17.42 6.91 4.76
CA ILE A 67 18.35 5.78 4.61
C ILE A 67 19.55 5.93 5.55
N GLY A 68 20.17 7.11 5.57
CA GLY A 68 21.31 7.39 6.44
C GLY A 68 20.96 7.22 7.92
N ALA A 69 19.80 7.75 8.34
CA ALA A 69 19.29 7.60 9.70
C ALA A 69 19.00 6.13 10.05
N SER A 70 18.33 5.39 9.17
CA SER A 70 18.03 3.97 9.38
C SER A 70 19.29 3.13 9.48
N ALA A 71 20.26 3.37 8.59
CA ALA A 71 21.55 2.71 8.62
C ALA A 71 22.33 3.02 9.90
N ALA A 72 22.19 4.24 10.45
CA ALA A 72 22.78 4.65 11.73
C ALA A 72 22.09 4.05 12.96
N GLY A 73 20.99 3.30 12.79
CA GLY A 73 20.28 2.62 13.87
C GLY A 73 19.02 3.35 14.36
N ALA A 74 18.60 4.41 13.69
CA ALA A 74 17.42 5.19 14.05
C ALA A 74 16.16 4.70 13.32
N ARG A 75 15.00 4.76 13.96
CA ARG A 75 13.70 4.59 13.32
C ARG A 75 13.41 5.83 12.47
N SER A 76 13.42 5.67 11.15
CA SER A 76 13.23 6.79 10.22
C SER A 76 12.01 6.60 9.32
N LEU A 77 11.51 7.73 8.80
CA LEU A 77 10.50 7.74 7.73
C LEU A 77 10.68 8.89 6.76
N THR A 78 9.86 8.89 5.70
CA THR A 78 9.48 10.11 4.98
C THR A 78 8.03 10.00 4.47
N ALA A 79 7.52 11.08 3.86
CA ALA A 79 6.22 11.15 3.20
C ALA A 79 6.36 11.77 1.82
N THR A 80 5.67 11.21 0.81
CA THR A 80 5.75 11.73 -0.57
C THR A 80 4.52 11.34 -1.41
N SER A 81 4.53 11.77 -2.69
CA SER A 81 3.53 11.47 -3.71
C SER A 81 4.14 11.56 -5.11
N SER A 82 3.60 10.83 -6.10
CA SER A 82 3.80 11.11 -7.54
C SER A 82 5.27 11.30 -7.95
N CYS A 83 5.60 12.45 -8.57
CA CYS A 83 6.93 12.79 -9.04
C CYS A 83 7.99 12.79 -7.94
N GLY A 84 7.59 13.00 -6.68
CA GLY A 84 8.47 12.90 -5.53
C GLY A 84 8.94 11.46 -5.33
N LEU A 85 8.01 10.49 -5.37
CA LEU A 85 8.36 9.07 -5.34
C LEU A 85 9.21 8.68 -6.56
N ALA A 86 8.88 9.19 -7.75
CA ALA A 86 9.67 8.95 -8.95
C ALA A 86 11.10 9.50 -8.81
N TYR A 87 11.27 10.64 -8.11
CA TYR A 87 12.59 11.20 -7.86
C TYR A 87 13.38 10.42 -6.80
N MET A 88 12.71 9.69 -5.92
CA MET A 88 13.32 8.75 -4.96
C MET A 88 13.73 7.42 -5.60
N TRP A 89 13.48 7.16 -6.88
CA TRP A 89 13.52 5.81 -7.47
C TRP A 89 14.79 5.00 -7.15
N GLU A 90 15.97 5.57 -7.36
CA GLU A 90 17.22 4.85 -7.08
C GLU A 90 17.41 4.57 -5.58
N GLU A 91 16.99 5.52 -4.73
CA GLU A 91 17.10 5.42 -3.28
C GLU A 91 16.19 4.32 -2.72
N LEU A 92 15.04 4.07 -3.35
CA LEU A 92 14.19 2.93 -2.99
C LEU A 92 14.95 1.61 -3.09
N TYR A 93 15.72 1.41 -4.16
CA TYR A 93 16.52 0.20 -4.32
C TYR A 93 17.66 0.12 -3.31
N ILE A 94 18.26 1.26 -2.95
CA ILE A 94 19.33 1.33 -1.92
C ILE A 94 18.77 0.93 -0.56
N ALA A 95 17.64 1.50 -0.12
CA ALA A 95 16.98 1.16 1.13
C ALA A 95 16.69 -0.35 1.23
N ALA A 96 16.10 -0.92 0.18
CA ALA A 96 15.71 -2.32 0.17
C ALA A 96 16.91 -3.27 0.06
N SER A 97 17.93 -2.94 -0.73
CA SER A 97 19.14 -3.76 -0.85
C SER A 97 19.96 -3.78 0.44
N ASN A 98 19.97 -2.67 1.18
CA ASN A 98 20.65 -2.56 2.46
C ASN A 98 19.84 -3.14 3.63
N ARG A 99 18.67 -3.75 3.37
CA ARG A 99 17.79 -4.35 4.40
C ARG A 99 17.43 -3.37 5.52
N LEU A 100 17.18 -2.11 5.16
CA LEU A 100 16.88 -1.03 6.09
C LEU A 100 15.37 -0.96 6.37
N PRO A 101 14.92 -1.10 7.64
CA PRO A 101 13.50 -1.12 7.98
C PRO A 101 12.92 0.28 8.19
N LEU A 102 12.91 1.10 7.14
CA LEU A 102 12.33 2.46 7.18
C LEU A 102 10.93 2.50 6.56
N ALA A 103 10.14 3.50 6.96
CA ALA A 103 8.75 3.66 6.50
C ALA A 103 8.59 4.80 5.48
N LEU A 104 7.68 4.63 4.53
CA LEU A 104 7.24 5.68 3.61
C LEU A 104 5.73 5.84 3.71
N ALA A 105 5.28 7.02 4.14
CA ALA A 105 3.88 7.41 4.01
C ALA A 105 3.63 7.92 2.58
N LEU A 106 3.05 7.06 1.73
CA LEU A 106 2.83 7.37 0.33
C LEU A 106 1.38 7.75 0.07
N VAL A 107 1.16 8.97 -0.39
CA VAL A 107 -0.17 9.39 -0.86
C VAL A 107 -0.19 9.32 -2.38
N ASN A 108 -0.87 8.31 -2.90
CA ASN A 108 -0.89 7.96 -4.31
C ASN A 108 -1.49 9.05 -5.17
N ARG A 109 -0.73 9.46 -6.19
CA ARG A 109 -1.09 10.53 -7.13
C ARG A 109 -0.53 10.22 -8.52
N ALA A 110 -1.29 10.61 -9.54
CA ALA A 110 -0.89 10.59 -10.94
C ALA A 110 0.52 11.12 -11.20
N LEU A 111 1.33 10.35 -11.93
CA LEU A 111 2.58 10.82 -12.51
C LEU A 111 2.31 11.85 -13.62
N SER A 112 3.24 12.78 -13.80
CA SER A 112 3.06 13.90 -14.73
C SER A 112 3.18 13.48 -16.19
N GLY A 113 2.18 13.87 -16.99
CA GLY A 113 2.21 13.81 -18.45
C GLY A 113 0.84 13.50 -19.05
N PRO A 114 -0.19 14.36 -18.86
CA PRO A 114 -0.18 15.73 -18.32
C PRO A 114 -0.13 15.79 -16.78
N ILE A 115 0.21 16.94 -16.20
CA ILE A 115 0.22 17.09 -14.73
C ILE A 115 -1.19 16.88 -14.17
N ASN A 116 -1.31 16.03 -13.15
CA ASN A 116 -2.53 15.83 -12.39
C ASN A 116 -2.16 15.58 -10.92
N ILE A 117 -2.81 16.32 -10.02
CA ILE A 117 -2.56 16.21 -8.58
C ILE A 117 -3.43 15.14 -7.91
N ASN A 118 -4.45 14.64 -8.59
CA ASN A 118 -5.42 13.70 -8.03
C ASN A 118 -4.91 12.24 -8.08
N CYS A 119 -5.66 11.36 -7.43
CA CYS A 119 -5.29 9.95 -7.27
C CYS A 119 -5.24 9.20 -8.60
N ASP A 120 -4.12 8.52 -8.81
CA ASP A 120 -4.06 7.17 -9.37
C ASP A 120 -2.88 6.46 -8.70
N HIS A 121 -2.62 5.20 -9.04
CA HIS A 121 -1.56 4.38 -8.44
C HIS A 121 -0.27 4.33 -9.28
N SER A 122 -0.13 5.17 -10.32
CA SER A 122 1.01 5.10 -11.25
C SER A 122 2.36 5.28 -10.56
N ASP A 123 2.41 6.00 -9.44
CA ASP A 123 3.61 6.22 -8.65
C ASP A 123 4.05 4.95 -7.90
N SER A 124 3.23 4.44 -6.98
CA SER A 124 3.54 3.22 -6.21
C SER A 124 3.66 1.99 -7.10
N MET A 125 2.84 1.90 -8.14
CA MET A 125 2.89 0.80 -9.09
C MET A 125 4.12 0.88 -10.00
N GLY A 126 4.65 2.08 -10.26
CA GLY A 126 5.99 2.22 -10.78
C GLY A 126 6.98 1.55 -9.83
N ALA A 127 6.98 1.94 -8.57
CA ALA A 127 7.96 1.47 -7.57
C ALA A 127 7.77 0.01 -7.08
N ARG A 128 6.82 -0.76 -7.63
CA ARG A 128 6.45 -2.11 -7.14
C ARG A 128 7.58 -3.14 -7.13
N ASP A 129 8.60 -2.94 -7.96
CA ASP A 129 9.73 -3.87 -8.13
C ASP A 129 11.00 -3.39 -7.38
N SER A 130 10.87 -2.38 -6.51
CA SER A 130 11.96 -1.84 -5.69
C SER A 130 12.35 -2.75 -4.52
N GLY A 131 11.57 -3.78 -4.23
CA GLY A 131 11.77 -4.68 -3.09
C GLY A 131 11.25 -4.13 -1.76
N TRP A 132 10.34 -3.16 -1.82
CA TRP A 132 9.59 -2.64 -0.69
C TRP A 132 8.32 -3.44 -0.44
N ILE A 133 7.92 -3.51 0.82
CA ILE A 133 6.59 -3.96 1.21
C ILE A 133 5.61 -2.85 0.84
N GLN A 134 4.47 -3.19 0.24
CA GLN A 134 3.43 -2.20 -0.09
C GLN A 134 2.09 -2.62 0.49
N ILE A 135 1.55 -1.77 1.37
CA ILE A 135 0.24 -1.94 2.00
C ILE A 135 -0.63 -0.74 1.63
N TYR A 136 -1.83 -1.00 1.11
CA TYR A 136 -2.78 0.02 0.65
C TYR A 136 -3.98 0.08 1.58
N ALA A 137 -4.43 1.31 1.86
CA ALA A 137 -5.62 1.60 2.62
C ALA A 137 -6.84 1.85 1.71
N GLU A 138 -8.01 1.35 2.11
CA GLU A 138 -9.30 1.73 1.53
C GLU A 138 -9.77 3.11 2.01
N ASN A 139 -9.62 3.39 3.31
CA ASN A 139 -10.19 4.53 4.00
C ASN A 139 -9.22 5.11 5.06
N ASN A 140 -9.63 6.14 5.79
CA ASN A 140 -8.75 6.85 6.73
C ASN A 140 -8.43 5.98 7.95
N GLN A 141 -9.39 5.17 8.42
CA GLN A 141 -9.17 4.19 9.48
C GLN A 141 -8.06 3.20 9.11
N GLU A 142 -8.11 2.64 7.90
CA GLU A 142 -7.07 1.74 7.41
C GLU A 142 -5.73 2.45 7.22
N ALA A 143 -5.72 3.71 6.76
CA ALA A 143 -4.49 4.48 6.61
C ALA A 143 -3.77 4.66 7.96
N TYR A 144 -4.53 4.96 9.02
CA TYR A 144 -4.03 5.03 10.39
C TYR A 144 -3.54 3.67 10.90
N ASP A 145 -4.37 2.63 10.81
CA ASP A 145 -4.07 1.31 11.37
C ASP A 145 -2.90 0.62 10.66
N ASN A 146 -2.78 0.80 9.34
CA ASN A 146 -1.65 0.31 8.56
C ASN A 146 -0.35 1.02 8.96
N MET A 147 -0.40 2.33 9.24
CA MET A 147 0.78 3.07 9.71
C MET A 147 1.23 2.61 11.09
N VAL A 148 0.29 2.38 12.03
CA VAL A 148 0.60 1.84 13.37
C VAL A 148 1.28 0.46 13.28
N GLN A 149 0.89 -0.38 12.33
CA GLN A 149 1.48 -1.70 12.11
C GLN A 149 2.83 -1.67 11.37
N ALA A 150 3.19 -0.56 10.72
CA ALA A 150 4.26 -0.51 9.72
C ALA A 150 5.63 -0.96 10.27
N TYR A 151 6.06 -0.39 11.41
CA TYR A 151 7.36 -0.71 12.00
C TYR A 151 7.43 -2.12 12.58
N ARG A 152 6.32 -2.63 13.14
CA ARG A 152 6.21 -4.02 13.61
C ARG A 152 6.46 -5.04 12.49
N ILE A 153 6.04 -4.71 11.28
CA ILE A 153 6.27 -5.54 10.08
C ILE A 153 7.70 -5.33 9.56
N SER A 154 8.08 -4.08 9.33
CA SER A 154 9.35 -3.66 8.71
C SER A 154 10.57 -4.08 9.51
N GLU A 155 10.55 -3.84 10.83
CA GLU A 155 11.66 -4.08 11.77
C GLU A 155 11.75 -5.54 12.22
N HIS A 156 10.74 -6.36 11.91
CA HIS A 156 10.74 -7.77 12.30
C HIS A 156 12.02 -8.46 11.81
N LYS A 157 12.68 -9.21 12.69
CA LYS A 157 14.02 -9.79 12.44
C LYS A 157 14.11 -10.67 11.18
N ASP A 158 13.01 -11.34 10.83
CA ASP A 158 12.92 -12.18 9.63
C ASP A 158 12.66 -11.35 8.36
N VAL A 159 12.17 -10.12 8.51
CA VAL A 159 11.77 -9.22 7.41
C VAL A 159 12.86 -8.20 7.13
N ARG A 160 13.14 -7.24 8.02
CA ARG A 160 14.15 -6.17 7.83
C ARG A 160 14.14 -5.59 6.42
N LEU A 161 13.00 -5.06 5.99
CA LEU A 161 12.78 -4.50 4.66
C LEU A 161 11.96 -3.22 4.78
N PRO A 162 12.20 -2.23 3.91
CA PRO A 162 11.47 -0.98 3.97
C PRO A 162 10.00 -1.18 3.55
N ILE A 163 9.11 -0.35 4.10
CA ILE A 163 7.66 -0.47 3.95
C ILE A 163 7.01 0.83 3.46
N MET A 164 6.12 0.71 2.48
CA MET A 164 5.27 1.78 1.98
C MET A 164 3.85 1.58 2.49
N ILE A 165 3.32 2.58 3.18
CA ILE A 165 1.91 2.66 3.55
C ILE A 165 1.24 3.63 2.58
N CYS A 166 0.43 3.07 1.70
CA CYS A 166 -0.18 3.73 0.56
C CYS A 166 -1.64 4.11 0.88
N GLN A 167 -2.05 5.30 0.45
CA GLN A 167 -3.45 5.75 0.50
C GLN A 167 -3.79 6.61 -0.73
N ASP A 168 -5.05 6.65 -1.11
CA ASP A 168 -5.49 7.37 -2.32
C ASP A 168 -5.52 8.88 -2.11
N GLY A 169 -4.81 9.62 -2.97
CA GLY A 169 -4.75 11.07 -2.92
C GLY A 169 -6.11 11.74 -3.12
N PHE A 170 -6.40 12.74 -2.29
CA PHE A 170 -7.68 13.47 -2.18
C PHE A 170 -8.86 12.62 -1.70
N ILE A 171 -9.05 11.41 -2.23
CA ILE A 171 -10.19 10.54 -1.89
C ILE A 171 -10.08 10.04 -0.44
N THR A 172 -8.92 9.51 -0.05
CA THR A 172 -8.65 9.10 1.34
C THR A 172 -7.90 10.21 2.08
N SER A 173 -6.89 10.78 1.44
CA SER A 173 -5.98 11.67 2.16
C SER A 173 -6.60 13.00 2.62
N HIS A 174 -7.66 13.47 1.95
CA HIS A 174 -8.31 14.76 2.28
C HIS A 174 -9.78 14.62 2.71
N ALA A 175 -10.48 13.56 2.31
CA ALA A 175 -11.85 13.36 2.76
C ALA A 175 -11.87 13.08 4.26
N VAL A 176 -12.78 13.71 4.99
CA VAL A 176 -12.93 13.53 6.43
C VAL A 176 -13.95 12.44 6.70
N GLU A 177 -13.60 11.47 7.55
CA GLU A 177 -14.50 10.42 8.00
C GLU A 177 -14.49 10.27 9.52
N ASN A 178 -15.49 9.58 10.06
CA ASN A 178 -15.48 9.20 11.47
C ASN A 178 -14.54 8.00 11.64
N MET A 179 -13.62 8.08 12.59
CA MET A 179 -12.67 7.02 12.88
C MET A 179 -12.44 6.84 14.38
N GLU A 180 -11.81 5.74 14.74
CA GLU A 180 -11.47 5.35 16.10
C GLU A 180 -9.93 5.31 16.27
N LEU A 181 -9.44 6.23 17.08
CA LEU A 181 -8.01 6.30 17.44
C LEU A 181 -7.71 5.45 18.67
N LEU A 182 -6.51 4.87 18.69
CA LEU A 182 -5.93 4.24 19.87
C LEU A 182 -5.30 5.29 20.79
N ASP A 183 -5.16 4.97 22.07
CA ASP A 183 -4.47 5.82 23.02
C ASP A 183 -2.95 5.84 22.72
N ASP A 184 -2.26 6.95 23.01
CA ASP A 184 -0.83 7.12 22.67
C ASP A 184 0.05 6.01 23.28
N GLU A 185 -0.20 5.65 24.54
CA GLU A 185 0.54 4.61 25.25
C GLU A 185 0.26 3.20 24.71
N GLU A 186 -0.95 2.96 24.18
CA GLU A 186 -1.30 1.70 23.52
C GLU A 186 -0.49 1.51 22.23
N VAL A 187 -0.38 2.57 21.42
CA VAL A 187 0.42 2.55 20.19
C VAL A 187 1.91 2.42 20.51
N ARG A 188 2.45 3.21 21.45
CA ARG A 188 3.86 3.11 21.87
C ARG A 188 4.20 1.71 22.39
N GLY A 189 3.34 1.14 23.25
CA GLY A 189 3.52 -0.21 23.77
C GLY A 189 3.43 -1.30 22.70
N PHE A 190 2.57 -1.12 21.70
CA PHE A 190 2.44 -2.05 20.57
C PHE A 190 3.66 -2.00 19.63
N VAL A 191 4.08 -0.79 19.23
CA VAL A 191 5.21 -0.59 18.32
C VAL A 191 6.53 -1.01 18.98
N GLY A 192 6.73 -0.60 20.23
CA GLY A 192 7.92 -0.88 21.02
C GLY A 192 9.16 -0.07 20.61
N GLU A 193 10.26 -0.35 21.30
CA GLU A 193 11.56 0.27 21.04
C GLU A 193 12.28 -0.46 19.89
N TYR A 194 13.00 0.32 19.07
CA TYR A 194 13.82 -0.23 17.99
C TYR A 194 15.25 -0.45 18.48
N GLU A 195 15.62 -1.72 18.65
CA GLU A 195 16.96 -2.12 19.07
C GLU A 195 17.64 -2.94 17.95
N PRO A 196 18.16 -2.30 16.90
CA PRO A 196 18.83 -3.01 15.82
C PRO A 196 20.10 -3.70 16.32
N GLU A 197 20.24 -5.00 16.04
CA GLU A 197 21.47 -5.74 16.35
C GLU A 197 22.69 -5.18 15.60
N ASN A 198 22.48 -4.79 14.34
CA ASN A 198 23.51 -4.42 13.38
C ASN A 198 23.20 -3.05 12.77
N TYR A 199 24.01 -2.04 13.08
CA TYR A 199 23.86 -0.67 12.56
C TYR A 199 25.21 0.06 12.50
N LEU A 200 25.30 1.10 11.67
CA LEU A 200 26.54 1.79 11.29
C LEU A 200 27.28 2.44 12.47
N LEU A 201 26.55 2.98 13.44
CA LEU A 201 27.11 3.65 14.62
C LEU A 201 27.33 2.71 15.81
N ASN A 202 27.17 1.39 15.64
CA ASN A 202 27.41 0.42 16.69
C ASN A 202 28.92 0.30 16.97
N PRO A 203 29.42 0.70 18.15
CA PRO A 203 30.85 0.63 18.48
C PRO A 203 31.36 -0.81 18.56
N ASP A 204 30.50 -1.76 18.90
CA ASP A 204 30.83 -3.17 19.06
C ASP A 204 30.70 -3.96 17.75
N CYS A 205 30.08 -3.37 16.71
CA CYS A 205 29.92 -3.96 15.39
C CYS A 205 30.30 -2.99 14.25
N PRO A 206 31.61 -2.70 14.05
CA PRO A 206 32.05 -1.89 12.93
C PRO A 206 31.64 -2.51 11.59
N MET A 207 30.84 -1.79 10.80
CA MET A 207 30.34 -2.28 9.51
C MET A 207 30.35 -1.20 8.43
N ALA A 208 30.26 -1.63 7.18
CA ALA A 208 29.98 -0.78 6.03
C ALA A 208 28.58 -1.08 5.51
N VAL A 209 27.81 -0.03 5.20
CA VAL A 209 26.47 -0.13 4.59
C VAL A 209 26.56 0.37 3.15
N GLY A 210 25.92 -0.34 2.22
CA GLY A 210 25.99 -0.04 0.79
C GLY A 210 27.40 -0.15 0.16
N PRO A 211 28.25 -1.15 0.50
CA PRO A 211 29.55 -1.28 -0.15
C PRO A 211 29.39 -1.61 -1.64
N TYR A 212 30.42 -1.29 -2.43
CA TYR A 212 30.51 -1.75 -3.81
C TYR A 212 30.55 -3.29 -3.84
N SER A 213 29.57 -3.91 -4.50
CA SER A 213 29.52 -5.36 -4.71
C SER A 213 30.09 -5.73 -6.08
N ILE A 214 31.02 -6.68 -6.09
CA ILE A 214 31.48 -7.33 -7.32
C ILE A 214 30.48 -8.37 -7.82
N THR A 215 30.65 -8.80 -9.07
CA THR A 215 29.79 -9.78 -9.76
C THR A 215 29.53 -11.06 -8.95
N ASP A 216 30.55 -11.54 -8.23
CA ASP A 216 30.54 -12.81 -7.49
C ASP A 216 29.63 -12.81 -6.24
N TYR A 217 29.16 -11.64 -5.79
CA TYR A 217 28.35 -11.53 -4.56
C TYR A 217 27.02 -10.79 -4.73
N TYR A 218 26.83 -10.07 -5.85
CA TYR A 218 25.64 -9.26 -6.04
C TYR A 218 24.36 -10.12 -6.12
N MET A 219 24.45 -11.30 -6.74
CA MET A 219 23.32 -12.21 -6.86
C MET A 219 22.89 -12.77 -5.50
N GLU A 220 23.84 -13.09 -4.63
CA GLU A 220 23.64 -13.57 -3.26
C GLU A 220 22.98 -12.50 -2.39
N ALA A 221 23.42 -11.24 -2.52
CA ALA A 221 22.79 -10.10 -1.84
C ALA A 221 21.31 -9.94 -2.26
N LYS A 222 21.01 -10.06 -3.56
CA LYS A 222 19.63 -10.02 -4.06
C LYS A 222 18.82 -11.23 -3.64
N ARG A 223 19.42 -12.42 -3.57
CA ARG A 223 18.74 -13.61 -3.03
C ARG A 223 18.42 -13.45 -1.55
N ASN A 224 19.32 -12.86 -0.76
CA ASN A 224 19.07 -12.56 0.64
C ASN A 224 17.89 -11.57 0.78
N GLN A 225 17.86 -10.50 0.00
CA GLN A 225 16.72 -9.56 -0.05
C GLN A 225 15.40 -10.29 -0.34
N ALA A 226 15.38 -11.19 -1.34
CA ALA A 226 14.21 -12.00 -1.66
C ALA A 226 13.80 -12.97 -0.53
N GLU A 227 14.74 -13.46 0.28
CA GLU A 227 14.43 -14.32 1.43
C GLU A 227 13.66 -13.54 2.51
N GLY A 228 14.05 -12.29 2.80
CA GLY A 228 13.29 -11.42 3.70
C GLY A 228 11.85 -11.22 3.23
N MET A 229 11.67 -11.03 1.92
CA MET A 229 10.35 -10.82 1.32
C MET A 229 9.41 -12.03 1.49
N LYS A 230 9.94 -13.27 1.53
CA LYS A 230 9.14 -14.48 1.75
C LYS A 230 8.51 -14.54 3.15
N HIS A 231 9.11 -13.89 4.14
CA HIS A 231 8.62 -13.90 5.51
C HIS A 231 7.53 -12.85 5.77
N VAL A 232 7.36 -11.89 4.86
CA VAL A 232 6.47 -10.74 5.05
C VAL A 232 5.02 -11.16 5.25
N SER A 233 4.45 -12.02 4.39
CA SER A 233 3.03 -12.40 4.51
C SER A 233 2.69 -12.99 5.88
N ARG A 234 3.54 -13.89 6.39
CA ARG A 234 3.39 -14.47 7.73
C ARG A 234 3.45 -13.39 8.81
N VAL A 235 4.46 -12.53 8.77
CA VAL A 235 4.65 -11.46 9.77
C VAL A 235 3.49 -10.46 9.73
N VAL A 236 2.98 -10.11 8.55
CA VAL A 236 1.81 -9.23 8.41
C VAL A 236 0.59 -9.84 9.09
N LEU A 237 0.35 -11.14 8.96
CA LEU A 237 -0.76 -11.82 9.62
C LEU A 237 -0.58 -11.93 11.14
N GLU A 238 0.65 -12.19 11.60
CA GLU A 238 0.99 -12.21 13.03
C GLU A 238 0.77 -10.83 13.68
N VAL A 239 1.30 -9.78 13.05
CA VAL A 239 1.13 -8.39 13.52
C VAL A 239 -0.33 -7.97 13.45
N ALA A 240 -1.07 -8.33 12.41
CA ALA A 240 -2.49 -8.03 12.31
C ALA A 240 -3.31 -8.70 13.42
N LYS A 241 -2.94 -9.91 13.84
CA LYS A 241 -3.58 -10.61 14.97
C LYS A 241 -3.30 -9.91 16.30
N GLU A 242 -2.07 -9.47 16.53
CA GLU A 242 -1.71 -8.66 17.71
C GLU A 242 -2.47 -7.32 17.71
N PHE A 243 -2.54 -6.68 16.54
CA PHE A 243 -3.28 -5.45 16.35
C PHE A 243 -4.78 -5.61 16.59
N ALA A 244 -5.38 -6.72 16.16
CA ALA A 244 -6.79 -7.03 16.42
C ALA A 244 -7.06 -7.21 17.92
N ALA A 245 -6.13 -7.81 18.67
CA ALA A 245 -6.24 -7.93 20.13
C ALA A 245 -6.21 -6.57 20.84
N LEU A 246 -5.48 -5.60 20.28
CA LEU A 246 -5.38 -4.23 20.80
C LEU A 246 -6.60 -3.37 20.42
N SER A 247 -6.99 -3.42 19.15
CA SER A 247 -7.90 -2.45 18.53
C SER A 247 -9.33 -2.97 18.32
N GLY A 248 -9.52 -4.28 18.33
CA GLY A 248 -10.75 -4.95 17.89
C GLY A 248 -10.95 -4.99 16.36
N ARG A 249 -9.99 -4.51 15.56
CA ARG A 249 -10.07 -4.46 14.09
C ARG A 249 -9.17 -5.51 13.46
N GLU A 250 -9.76 -6.33 12.59
CA GLU A 250 -9.07 -7.45 11.95
C GLU A 250 -8.56 -7.07 10.56
N TYR A 251 -7.36 -7.55 10.22
CA TYR A 251 -6.76 -7.33 8.91
C TYR A 251 -6.09 -8.59 8.36
N GLY A 252 -6.22 -8.79 7.05
CA GLY A 252 -5.55 -9.86 6.30
C GLY A 252 -4.54 -9.33 5.28
N LEU A 253 -4.15 -10.18 4.34
CA LEU A 253 -3.40 -9.80 3.14
C LEU A 253 -4.31 -9.09 2.12
N PHE A 254 -5.58 -9.47 2.11
CA PHE A 254 -6.68 -8.87 1.37
C PHE A 254 -7.97 -9.08 2.17
N GLU A 255 -9.04 -8.43 1.75
CA GLU A 255 -10.40 -8.61 2.26
C GLU A 255 -11.26 -9.27 1.18
N GLU A 256 -12.03 -10.28 1.58
CA GLU A 256 -13.10 -10.86 0.75
C GLU A 256 -14.44 -10.27 1.19
N TYR A 257 -15.23 -9.79 0.23
CA TYR A 257 -16.56 -9.24 0.48
C TYR A 257 -17.58 -9.90 -0.42
N GLY A 258 -18.50 -10.68 0.16
CA GLY A 258 -19.54 -11.41 -0.57
C GLY A 258 -19.02 -12.53 -1.47
N MET A 259 -17.91 -13.19 -1.09
CA MET A 259 -17.24 -14.20 -1.90
C MET A 259 -17.72 -15.63 -1.66
N GLU A 260 -18.49 -15.89 -0.59
CA GLU A 260 -18.84 -17.24 -0.12
C GLU A 260 -19.58 -18.08 -1.16
N ASP A 261 -20.36 -17.44 -2.04
CA ASP A 261 -21.11 -18.05 -3.13
C ASP A 261 -20.95 -17.29 -4.46
N ALA A 262 -19.97 -16.39 -4.56
CA ALA A 262 -19.79 -15.52 -5.71
C ALA A 262 -19.50 -16.31 -7.00
N GLU A 263 -20.25 -16.00 -8.06
CA GLU A 263 -19.98 -16.50 -9.41
C GLU A 263 -19.25 -15.45 -10.26
N LEU A 264 -19.31 -14.17 -9.88
CA LEU A 264 -18.64 -13.05 -10.53
C LEU A 264 -17.88 -12.24 -9.47
N ALA A 265 -16.64 -11.85 -9.75
CA ALA A 265 -15.85 -11.09 -8.78
C ALA A 265 -15.14 -9.89 -9.38
N VAL A 266 -14.91 -8.89 -8.55
CA VAL A 266 -13.99 -7.78 -8.81
C VAL A 266 -12.74 -7.96 -7.95
N VAL A 267 -11.55 -7.68 -8.50
CA VAL A 267 -10.29 -7.57 -7.74
C VAL A 267 -9.78 -6.15 -7.87
N MET A 268 -9.50 -5.48 -6.75
CA MET A 268 -9.03 -4.09 -6.78
C MET A 268 -8.23 -3.67 -5.55
N ILE A 269 -7.65 -2.48 -5.62
CA ILE A 269 -6.89 -1.83 -4.54
C ILE A 269 -7.49 -0.45 -4.25
N GLY A 270 -7.48 -0.05 -2.98
CA GLY A 270 -7.75 1.33 -2.55
C GLY A 270 -9.23 1.70 -2.44
N SER A 271 -9.50 3.00 -2.43
CA SER A 271 -10.77 3.62 -2.02
C SER A 271 -12.01 3.22 -2.81
N ALA A 272 -11.88 2.82 -4.08
CA ALA A 272 -13.05 2.41 -4.86
C ALA A 272 -13.60 1.03 -4.43
N ALA A 273 -12.91 0.32 -3.53
CA ALA A 273 -13.47 -0.84 -2.86
C ALA A 273 -14.75 -0.49 -2.09
N GLY A 274 -14.80 0.67 -1.42
CA GLY A 274 -16.01 1.13 -0.72
C GLY A 274 -17.21 1.29 -1.66
N THR A 275 -17.02 2.00 -2.78
CA THR A 275 -18.05 2.12 -3.83
C THR A 275 -18.47 0.77 -4.41
N THR A 276 -17.53 -0.17 -4.53
CA THR A 276 -17.81 -1.51 -5.06
C THR A 276 -18.62 -2.35 -4.06
N LYS A 277 -18.37 -2.22 -2.75
CA LYS A 277 -19.17 -2.84 -1.69
C LYS A 277 -20.63 -2.39 -1.76
N ASP A 278 -20.86 -1.08 -1.94
CA ASP A 278 -22.22 -0.54 -2.15
C ASP A 278 -22.91 -1.13 -3.39
N ALA A 279 -22.19 -1.33 -4.49
CA ALA A 279 -22.73 -1.97 -5.70
C ALA A 279 -23.06 -3.44 -5.45
N ILE A 280 -22.17 -4.16 -4.77
CA ILE A 280 -22.37 -5.56 -4.39
C ILE A 280 -23.62 -5.70 -3.53
N ASP A 281 -23.81 -4.85 -2.53
CA ASP A 281 -25.00 -4.89 -1.67
C ASP A 281 -26.30 -4.72 -2.46
N ARG A 282 -26.32 -3.75 -3.40
CA ARG A 282 -27.48 -3.51 -4.27
C ARG A 282 -27.77 -4.70 -5.20
N LEU A 283 -26.75 -5.36 -5.72
CA LEU A 283 -26.90 -6.50 -6.64
C LEU A 283 -27.24 -7.79 -5.89
N ARG A 284 -26.61 -8.05 -4.74
CA ARG A 284 -26.93 -9.20 -3.87
C ARG A 284 -28.35 -9.10 -3.32
N ALA A 285 -28.86 -7.90 -3.02
CA ALA A 285 -30.27 -7.69 -2.68
C ALA A 285 -31.25 -8.08 -3.81
N LYS A 286 -30.78 -8.14 -5.06
CA LYS A 286 -31.53 -8.63 -6.24
C LYS A 286 -31.30 -10.14 -6.50
N GLY A 287 -30.54 -10.82 -5.64
CA GLY A 287 -30.23 -12.25 -5.74
C GLY A 287 -29.01 -12.57 -6.62
N GLU A 288 -28.20 -11.58 -6.96
CA GLU A 288 -26.99 -11.81 -7.74
C GLU A 288 -25.83 -12.30 -6.89
N LYS A 289 -25.03 -13.23 -7.43
CA LYS A 289 -23.87 -13.82 -6.75
C LYS A 289 -22.58 -13.10 -7.15
N VAL A 290 -22.44 -11.89 -6.64
CA VAL A 290 -21.29 -11.02 -6.92
C VAL A 290 -20.46 -10.82 -5.66
N GLY A 291 -19.14 -10.67 -5.83
CA GLY A 291 -18.20 -10.45 -4.74
C GLY A 291 -16.99 -9.59 -5.10
N LEU A 292 -16.16 -9.28 -4.11
CA LEU A 292 -14.97 -8.46 -4.21
C LEU A 292 -13.80 -9.09 -3.44
N VAL A 293 -12.62 -9.05 -4.05
CA VAL A 293 -11.33 -9.24 -3.39
C VAL A 293 -10.60 -7.90 -3.36
N LYS A 294 -10.54 -7.25 -2.19
CA LYS A 294 -9.84 -5.99 -1.99
C LYS A 294 -8.44 -6.26 -1.46
N ILE A 295 -7.43 -5.98 -2.27
CA ILE A 295 -6.03 -6.20 -1.88
C ILE A 295 -5.59 -5.12 -0.90
N ARG A 296 -5.08 -5.56 0.25
CA ARG A 296 -4.44 -4.71 1.26
C ARG A 296 -2.93 -4.74 1.08
N MET A 297 -2.30 -5.92 1.10
CA MET A 297 -0.87 -6.11 0.86
C MET A 297 -0.63 -6.49 -0.60
N TYR A 298 -0.03 -5.58 -1.37
CA TYR A 298 0.26 -5.80 -2.79
C TYR A 298 1.69 -6.32 -3.03
N ARG A 299 2.63 -5.95 -2.17
CA ARG A 299 4.01 -6.47 -2.20
C ARG A 299 4.41 -6.99 -0.81
N PRO A 300 4.81 -8.26 -0.68
CA PRO A 300 4.77 -9.30 -1.72
C PRO A 300 3.33 -9.59 -2.16
N PHE A 301 3.15 -10.02 -3.41
CA PHE A 301 1.82 -10.27 -3.96
C PHE A 301 1.29 -11.64 -3.50
N PRO A 302 0.12 -11.72 -2.82
CA PRO A 302 -0.43 -12.97 -2.29
C PRO A 302 -1.13 -13.78 -3.40
N ALA A 303 -0.34 -14.25 -4.36
CA ALA A 303 -0.84 -14.87 -5.59
C ALA A 303 -1.66 -16.15 -5.34
N GLU A 304 -1.18 -17.02 -4.45
CA GLU A 304 -1.80 -18.32 -4.18
C GLU A 304 -3.14 -18.11 -3.47
N GLU A 305 -3.15 -17.24 -2.46
CA GLU A 305 -4.32 -16.93 -1.66
C GLU A 305 -5.40 -16.20 -2.48
N ILE A 306 -5.02 -15.27 -3.37
CA ILE A 306 -5.96 -14.62 -4.29
C ILE A 306 -6.56 -15.63 -5.28
N ALA A 307 -5.75 -16.53 -5.82
CA ALA A 307 -6.25 -17.54 -6.76
C ALA A 307 -7.20 -18.54 -6.08
N GLU A 308 -6.95 -18.88 -4.82
CA GLU A 308 -7.86 -19.69 -4.00
C GLU A 308 -9.20 -18.99 -3.76
N ALA A 309 -9.18 -17.71 -3.35
CA ALA A 309 -10.39 -16.91 -3.15
C ALA A 309 -11.25 -16.79 -4.43
N LEU A 310 -10.62 -16.81 -5.61
CA LEU A 310 -11.30 -16.72 -6.91
C LEU A 310 -11.67 -18.08 -7.52
N SER A 311 -11.42 -19.20 -6.83
CA SER A 311 -11.57 -20.55 -7.40
C SER A 311 -13.01 -20.92 -7.80
N GLY A 312 -14.02 -20.33 -7.15
CA GLY A 312 -15.45 -20.53 -7.45
C GLY A 312 -16.02 -19.62 -8.53
N VAL A 313 -15.24 -18.64 -8.99
CA VAL A 313 -15.71 -17.55 -9.86
C VAL A 313 -15.65 -17.97 -11.35
N LYS A 314 -16.68 -17.62 -12.12
CA LYS A 314 -16.77 -17.85 -13.57
C LYS A 314 -16.11 -16.74 -14.39
N ALA A 315 -16.25 -15.50 -13.95
CA ALA A 315 -15.65 -14.33 -14.61
C ALA A 315 -15.20 -13.29 -13.58
N VAL A 316 -14.04 -12.69 -13.81
CA VAL A 316 -13.40 -11.74 -12.89
C VAL A 316 -12.98 -10.46 -13.61
N ALA A 317 -13.31 -9.31 -13.02
CA ALA A 317 -12.80 -8.01 -13.44
C ALA A 317 -11.66 -7.60 -12.51
N VAL A 318 -10.48 -7.35 -13.07
CA VAL A 318 -9.33 -6.82 -12.35
C VAL A 318 -9.25 -5.33 -12.62
N MET A 319 -9.39 -4.50 -11.59
CA MET A 319 -9.51 -3.05 -11.70
C MET A 319 -8.19 -2.37 -11.38
N ASP A 320 -7.53 -1.83 -12.40
CA ASP A 320 -6.27 -1.10 -12.28
C ASP A 320 -6.51 0.41 -12.27
N ARG A 321 -6.13 1.05 -11.17
CA ARG A 321 -6.00 2.51 -11.12
C ARG A 321 -4.60 2.94 -11.57
N ALA A 322 -4.00 2.21 -12.49
CA ALA A 322 -2.69 2.52 -13.07
C ALA A 322 -2.62 1.90 -14.47
N GLU A 323 -2.22 2.71 -15.44
CA GLU A 323 -1.95 2.22 -16.80
C GLU A 323 -0.56 1.58 -16.87
N GLY A 324 -0.47 0.39 -17.47
CA GLY A 324 0.79 -0.33 -17.67
C GLY A 324 1.50 0.00 -18.99
N TYR A 325 0.80 0.57 -19.97
CA TYR A 325 1.27 0.84 -21.33
C TYR A 325 1.87 -0.39 -22.03
N THR A 326 1.45 -1.59 -21.60
CA THR A 326 1.90 -2.87 -22.14
C THR A 326 1.06 -3.33 -23.34
N ASN A 327 -0.02 -2.59 -23.64
CA ASN A 327 -1.11 -3.01 -24.53
C ASN A 327 -1.85 -4.28 -24.03
N HIS A 328 -1.67 -4.64 -22.77
CA HIS A 328 -2.27 -5.81 -22.13
C HIS A 328 -2.83 -5.50 -20.74
N GLY A 329 -3.02 -4.22 -20.41
CA GLY A 329 -3.57 -3.77 -19.15
C GLY A 329 -2.55 -3.28 -18.12
N GLY A 330 -3.03 -3.14 -16.90
CA GLY A 330 -2.31 -2.57 -15.77
C GLY A 330 -1.55 -3.60 -14.91
N PRO A 331 -0.77 -3.11 -13.93
CA PRO A 331 0.08 -3.95 -13.08
C PRO A 331 -0.68 -5.00 -12.27
N LEU A 332 -1.84 -4.65 -11.70
CA LEU A 332 -2.63 -5.59 -10.92
C LEU A 332 -3.23 -6.68 -11.82
N GLY A 333 -3.70 -6.30 -13.02
CA GLY A 333 -4.13 -7.21 -14.07
C GLY A 333 -3.06 -8.26 -14.38
N ALA A 334 -1.82 -7.82 -14.59
CA ALA A 334 -0.70 -8.72 -14.86
C ALA A 334 -0.46 -9.74 -13.73
N ASP A 335 -0.46 -9.29 -12.47
CA ASP A 335 -0.21 -10.15 -11.31
C ASP A 335 -1.36 -11.13 -11.04
N VAL A 336 -2.63 -10.66 -11.09
CA VAL A 336 -3.81 -11.51 -10.88
C VAL A 336 -3.95 -12.53 -12.01
N MET A 337 -3.79 -12.12 -13.28
CA MET A 337 -3.86 -13.06 -14.41
C MET A 337 -2.75 -14.10 -14.35
N SER A 338 -1.54 -13.72 -13.90
CA SER A 338 -0.45 -14.67 -13.67
C SER A 338 -0.78 -15.67 -12.56
N ALA A 339 -1.39 -15.21 -11.47
CA ALA A 339 -1.84 -16.05 -10.37
C ALA A 339 -2.90 -17.07 -10.82
N LEU A 340 -3.94 -16.61 -11.53
CA LEU A 340 -5.01 -17.45 -12.08
C LEU A 340 -4.46 -18.50 -13.06
N TYR A 341 -3.52 -18.10 -13.93
CA TYR A 341 -2.86 -19.03 -14.86
C TYR A 341 -2.10 -20.13 -14.12
N ARG A 342 -1.30 -19.78 -13.10
CA ARG A 342 -0.56 -20.74 -12.28
C ARG A 342 -1.47 -21.70 -11.53
N ALA A 343 -2.60 -21.21 -11.03
CA ALA A 343 -3.64 -22.01 -10.38
C ALA A 343 -4.48 -22.85 -11.35
N ARG A 344 -4.27 -22.71 -12.67
CA ARG A 344 -5.06 -23.36 -13.74
C ARG A 344 -6.55 -23.04 -13.64
N SER A 345 -6.87 -21.83 -13.16
CA SER A 345 -8.25 -21.35 -13.08
C SER A 345 -8.91 -21.36 -14.46
N GLN A 346 -10.22 -21.63 -14.48
CA GLN A 346 -11.05 -21.54 -15.69
C GLN A 346 -11.83 -20.23 -15.74
N ALA A 347 -11.63 -19.33 -14.77
CA ALA A 347 -12.30 -18.04 -14.73
C ALA A 347 -11.88 -17.16 -15.92
N LEU A 348 -12.87 -16.54 -16.56
CA LEU A 348 -12.65 -15.56 -17.61
C LEU A 348 -12.25 -14.22 -17.00
N ALA A 349 -10.98 -13.84 -17.15
CA ALA A 349 -10.43 -12.62 -16.56
C ALA A 349 -10.38 -11.47 -17.58
N VAL A 350 -10.84 -10.30 -17.16
CA VAL A 350 -10.73 -9.04 -17.90
C VAL A 350 -10.12 -7.96 -17.02
N ASN A 351 -9.24 -7.14 -17.59
CA ASN A 351 -8.61 -6.01 -16.90
C ASN A 351 -9.24 -4.69 -17.35
N TYR A 352 -9.57 -3.86 -16.38
CA TYR A 352 -10.14 -2.53 -16.58
C TYR A 352 -9.21 -1.47 -16.03
N ILE A 353 -8.84 -0.51 -16.86
CA ILE A 353 -8.22 0.73 -16.41
C ILE A 353 -9.31 1.71 -16.01
N TYR A 354 -9.22 2.25 -14.81
CA TYR A 354 -10.27 3.08 -14.24
C TYR A 354 -9.69 4.21 -13.37
N GLY A 355 -10.51 5.22 -13.09
CA GLY A 355 -10.24 6.21 -12.03
C GLY A 355 -8.98 7.08 -12.19
N LEU A 356 -8.26 6.99 -13.32
CA LEU A 356 -6.98 7.67 -13.50
C LEU A 356 -7.11 9.18 -13.27
N GLY A 357 -6.13 9.75 -12.56
CA GLY A 357 -6.11 11.18 -12.27
C GLY A 357 -7.35 11.69 -11.53
N GLY A 358 -7.90 10.89 -10.60
CA GLY A 358 -9.05 11.25 -9.76
C GLY A 358 -10.38 11.22 -10.48
N ARG A 359 -10.49 10.49 -11.59
CA ARG A 359 -11.75 10.37 -12.30
C ARG A 359 -12.76 9.61 -11.42
N ASP A 360 -13.95 10.18 -11.30
CA ASP A 360 -15.04 9.63 -10.49
C ASP A 360 -15.41 8.21 -10.92
N VAL A 361 -15.72 7.37 -9.94
CA VAL A 361 -16.12 5.97 -10.09
C VAL A 361 -17.35 5.77 -9.23
N ARG A 362 -18.49 5.56 -9.88
CA ARG A 362 -19.79 5.51 -9.20
C ARG A 362 -20.24 4.09 -8.96
N VAL A 363 -21.21 3.95 -8.08
CA VAL A 363 -21.86 2.67 -7.80
C VAL A 363 -22.44 2.08 -9.09
N GLU A 364 -23.05 2.91 -9.93
CA GLU A 364 -23.65 2.50 -11.21
C GLU A 364 -22.59 2.03 -12.21
N ASP A 365 -21.38 2.60 -12.17
CA ASP A 365 -20.27 2.14 -13.01
C ASP A 365 -19.85 0.72 -12.62
N MET A 366 -19.82 0.42 -11.32
CA MET A 366 -19.51 -0.94 -10.82
C MET A 366 -20.66 -1.93 -11.10
N GLU A 367 -21.92 -1.50 -11.03
CA GLU A 367 -23.06 -2.31 -11.50
C GLU A 367 -22.92 -2.67 -12.99
N HIS A 368 -22.45 -1.75 -13.83
CA HIS A 368 -22.17 -2.04 -15.24
C HIS A 368 -21.02 -3.04 -15.42
N ILE A 369 -19.97 -2.98 -14.60
CA ILE A 369 -18.88 -3.97 -14.62
C ILE A 369 -19.43 -5.38 -14.31
N PHE A 370 -20.23 -5.53 -13.26
CA PHE A 370 -20.83 -6.84 -12.93
C PHE A 370 -21.79 -7.33 -14.02
N ALA A 371 -22.57 -6.44 -14.64
CA ALA A 371 -23.40 -6.80 -15.78
C ALA A 371 -22.56 -7.31 -16.97
N ALA A 372 -21.42 -6.68 -17.26
CA ALA A 372 -20.50 -7.13 -18.30
C ALA A 372 -19.86 -8.49 -17.96
N LEU A 373 -19.49 -8.72 -16.70
CA LEU A 373 -18.98 -10.02 -16.24
C LEU A 373 -20.01 -11.13 -16.38
N ARG A 374 -21.28 -10.84 -16.11
CA ARG A 374 -22.37 -11.80 -16.31
C ARG A 374 -22.47 -12.22 -17.78
N GLN A 375 -22.45 -11.25 -18.69
CA GLN A 375 -22.47 -11.52 -20.13
C GLN A 375 -21.28 -12.39 -20.55
N ILE A 376 -20.07 -12.08 -20.08
CA ILE A 376 -18.86 -12.88 -20.32
C ILE A 376 -19.05 -14.33 -19.83
N ALA A 377 -19.60 -14.50 -18.64
CA ALA A 377 -19.82 -15.84 -18.06
C ALA A 377 -20.90 -16.63 -18.81
N GLU A 378 -21.94 -15.96 -19.34
CA GLU A 378 -23.00 -16.57 -20.15
C GLU A 378 -22.50 -16.95 -21.56
N ASP A 379 -21.71 -16.09 -22.19
CA ASP A 379 -21.14 -16.32 -23.51
C ASP A 379 -20.00 -17.35 -23.49
N GLY A 380 -19.31 -17.49 -22.34
CA GLY A 380 -18.12 -18.33 -22.22
C GLY A 380 -16.91 -17.74 -22.95
N ASP A 381 -16.93 -16.45 -23.27
CA ASP A 381 -15.87 -15.73 -23.98
C ASP A 381 -15.65 -14.35 -23.35
N ALA A 382 -14.40 -14.04 -23.02
CA ALA A 382 -14.01 -12.75 -22.47
C ALA A 382 -13.85 -11.66 -23.55
N GLY A 383 -13.76 -12.02 -24.83
CA GLY A 383 -13.53 -11.09 -25.93
C GLY A 383 -12.26 -10.26 -25.71
N GLU A 384 -12.35 -8.94 -25.92
CA GLU A 384 -11.27 -8.00 -25.56
C GLU A 384 -11.08 -7.97 -24.05
N THR A 385 -9.88 -8.33 -23.58
CA THR A 385 -9.59 -8.47 -22.13
C THR A 385 -8.94 -7.24 -21.51
N TYR A 386 -8.63 -6.22 -22.30
CA TYR A 386 -8.05 -4.96 -21.85
C TYR A 386 -9.02 -3.83 -22.19
N ARG A 387 -9.64 -3.25 -21.17
CA ARG A 387 -10.76 -2.31 -21.32
C ARG A 387 -10.53 -1.06 -20.48
N TYR A 388 -11.25 0.00 -20.81
CA TYR A 388 -11.31 1.21 -19.99
C TYR A 388 -12.70 1.41 -19.43
N LEU A 389 -12.78 1.86 -18.17
CA LEU A 389 -14.03 2.29 -17.58
C LEU A 389 -14.15 3.82 -17.69
N GLY A 390 -15.23 4.26 -18.34
CA GLY A 390 -15.65 5.65 -18.35
C GLY A 390 -14.85 6.58 -19.26
N ILE A 391 -14.11 6.10 -20.28
CA ILE A 391 -13.50 7.02 -21.28
C ILE A 391 -14.58 7.87 -21.97
N ARG A 392 -14.22 9.11 -22.36
CA ARG A 392 -15.08 9.95 -23.21
C ARG A 392 -14.68 9.69 -24.66
N GLU A 393 -15.58 9.14 -25.46
CA GLU A 393 -15.39 8.90 -26.89
C GLU A 393 -16.03 10.00 -27.76
#